data_AF-A0A355R5G4-F1
#
_entry.id   AF-A0A355R5G4-F1
#
_cell.length_a   1.000
_cell.length_b   1.000
_cell.length_c   1.000
_cell.angle_alpha   90.00
_cell.angle_beta   90.00
_cell.angle_gamma   90.00
#
_symmetry.space_group_name_H-M   'P 1'
#
loop_
_entity.id
_entity.type
_entity.pdbx_description
1 polymer ?
#
loop_
_entity_poly.entity_id
_entity_poly.type
_entity_poly.pdbx_seq_one_letter_code
_entity_poly.pdbx_strand_id
1 'polypeptide(L)' 'MSDIIRRDPRAEWIARNRLHPLHAAMQTQQTSWMGPNGIIRKNPHAIAAGFVGPAGIKRIDRSGAQQGTGAGGRRTA' A
#
# COMPACT_ATOMS: atom_id res chain seq x y z
N MET A 1 34.45 -12.20 -12.85
CA MET A 1 34.42 -11.66 -11.47
C MET A 1 32.99 -11.31 -11.17
N SER A 2 32.37 -12.01 -10.22
CA SER A 2 30.95 -11.86 -9.89
C SER A 2 30.69 -10.52 -9.21
N ASP A 3 29.76 -9.74 -9.78
CA ASP A 3 29.19 -8.53 -9.17
C ASP A 3 28.30 -8.92 -7.98
N ILE A 4 28.92 -9.31 -6.86
CA ILE A 4 28.20 -9.49 -5.59
C ILE A 4 27.75 -8.12 -5.14
N ILE A 5 26.45 -7.87 -5.24
CA ILE A 5 25.81 -6.71 -4.62
C ILE A 5 25.99 -6.85 -3.11
N ARG A 6 26.95 -6.12 -2.54
CA ARG A 6 27.11 -6.03 -1.08
C ARG A 6 25.94 -5.23 -0.53
N ARG A 7 25.11 -5.87 0.27
CA ARG A 7 24.05 -5.19 1.03
C ARG A 7 24.68 -4.39 2.15
N ASP A 8 24.16 -3.19 2.40
CA ASP A 8 24.60 -2.35 3.50
C ASP A 8 24.13 -2.96 4.85
N PRO A 9 25.05 -3.39 5.74
CA PRO A 9 24.69 -3.99 7.03
C PRO A 9 23.83 -3.07 7.90
N ARG A 10 24.00 -1.74 7.80
CA ARG A 10 23.21 -0.77 8.55
C ARG A 10 21.77 -0.74 8.05
N ALA A 11 21.58 -0.71 6.74
CA ALA A 11 20.25 -0.77 6.13
C ALA A 11 19.52 -2.06 6.53
N GLU A 12 20.21 -3.20 6.56
CA GLU A 12 19.61 -4.47 7.01
C GLU A 12 19.21 -4.45 8.50
N TRP A 13 20.03 -3.83 9.36
CA TRP A 13 19.68 -3.67 10.77
C TRP A 13 18.44 -2.81 10.96
N ILE A 14 18.35 -1.67 10.25
CA ILE A 14 17.19 -0.78 10.27
C ILE A 14 15.94 -1.52 9.76
N ALA A 15 16.04 -2.24 8.65
CA ALA A 15 14.92 -2.96 8.05
C ALA A 15 14.38 -4.10 8.93
N ARG A 16 15.21 -4.74 9.75
CA ARG A 16 14.80 -5.81 10.67
C ARG A 16 14.25 -5.30 12.00
N ASN A 17 14.72 -4.15 12.48
CA ASN A 17 14.32 -3.61 13.79
C ASN A 17 13.04 -2.74 13.67
N ARG A 18 11.89 -3.31 14.05
CA ARG A 18 10.59 -2.61 14.03
C ARG A 18 10.49 -1.40 14.96
N LEU A 19 11.34 -1.31 15.99
CA LEU A 19 11.38 -0.19 16.93
C LEU A 19 12.32 0.94 16.45
N HIS A 20 13.12 0.70 15.42
CA HIS A 20 14.04 1.71 14.92
C HIS A 20 13.27 2.89 14.31
N PRO A 21 13.61 4.16 14.60
CA PRO A 21 12.87 5.33 14.10
C PRO A 21 12.74 5.38 12.58
N LEU A 22 13.79 4.97 11.87
CA LEU A 22 13.81 4.93 10.40
C LEU A 22 13.19 3.66 9.79
N HIS A 23 12.70 2.72 10.60
CA HIS A 23 12.13 1.48 10.09
C HIS A 23 10.97 1.74 9.12
N ALA A 24 10.03 2.61 9.51
CA ALA A 24 8.87 2.95 8.68
C ALA A 24 9.26 3.57 7.31
N ALA A 25 10.38 4.28 7.23
CA ALA A 25 10.89 4.87 6.00
C ALA A 25 11.55 3.82 5.07
N MET A 26 12.04 2.71 5.63
CA MET A 26 12.63 1.62 4.85
C MET A 26 11.59 0.60 4.36
N GLN A 27 10.35 0.65 4.88
CA GLN A 27 9.29 -0.25 4.45
C GLN A 27 8.57 0.30 3.22
N THR A 28 8.33 -0.57 2.23
CA THR A 28 7.51 -0.23 1.07
C THR A 28 6.08 0.07 1.52
N GLN A 29 5.62 1.29 1.26
CA GLN A 29 4.24 1.70 1.55
C GLN A 29 3.30 1.14 0.48
N GLN A 30 2.90 -0.12 0.65
CA GLN A 30 1.92 -0.74 -0.23
C GLN A 30 0.50 -0.24 0.07
N THR A 31 -0.12 0.36 -0.94
CA THR A 31 -1.52 0.80 -0.93
C THR A 31 -2.48 -0.34 -1.30
N SER A 32 -2.05 -1.27 -2.16
CA SER A 32 -2.77 -2.49 -2.50
C SER A 32 -1.83 -3.65 -2.79
N TRP A 33 -2.25 -4.88 -2.48
CA TRP A 33 -1.47 -6.09 -2.75
C TRP A 33 -2.37 -7.29 -3.03
N MET A 34 -1.86 -8.26 -3.79
CA MET A 34 -2.56 -9.53 -4.02
C MET A 34 -2.45 -10.40 -2.77
N GLY A 35 -3.60 -10.80 -2.21
CA GLY A 35 -3.64 -11.76 -1.13
C GLY A 35 -3.40 -13.19 -1.61
N PRO A 36 -3.16 -14.15 -0.70
CA PRO A 36 -2.91 -15.55 -1.05
C PRO A 36 -4.02 -16.21 -1.88
N ASN A 37 -5.27 -15.74 -1.74
CA ASN A 37 -6.44 -16.26 -2.44
C ASN A 37 -6.71 -15.51 -3.77
N GLY A 38 -5.75 -14.74 -4.28
CA GLY A 38 -5.93 -13.90 -5.49
C GLY A 38 -6.78 -12.64 -5.29
N ILE A 39 -7.30 -12.40 -4.09
CA ILE A 39 -8.10 -11.21 -3.78
C ILE A 39 -7.17 -10.02 -3.56
N ILE A 40 -7.41 -8.92 -4.28
CA ILE A 40 -6.70 -7.65 -4.07
C ILE A 40 -7.14 -7.03 -2.76
N ARG A 41 -6.18 -6.83 -1.85
CA ARG A 41 -6.35 -6.13 -0.58
C ARG A 41 -5.87 -4.70 -0.71
N LYS A 42 -6.42 -3.83 0.13
CA LYS A 42 -6.21 -2.38 0.15
C LYS A 42 -5.80 -1.95 1.55
N ASN A 43 -4.80 -1.09 1.69
CA ASN A 43 -4.39 -0.53 2.98
C ASN A 43 -5.31 0.65 3.31
N PRO A 44 -6.26 0.51 4.26
CA PRO A 44 -7.20 1.57 4.56
C PRO A 44 -6.51 2.81 5.14
N HIS A 45 -5.37 2.68 5.81
CA HIS A 45 -4.65 3.83 6.38
C HIS A 45 -3.89 4.62 5.32
N ALA A 46 -3.35 3.95 4.30
CA ALA A 46 -2.74 4.63 3.17
C ALA A 46 -3.79 5.25 2.23
N ILE A 47 -4.93 4.59 2.04
CA ILE A 47 -6.00 5.03 1.14
C ILE A 47 -6.87 6.11 1.81
N ALA A 48 -7.15 6.01 3.11
CA ALA A 48 -7.92 7.01 3.85
C ALA A 48 -7.10 8.25 4.23
N ALA A 49 -5.81 8.30 3.90
CA ALA A 49 -5.02 9.53 4.02
C ALA A 49 -5.57 10.68 3.14
N GLY A 50 -6.42 10.37 2.14
CA GLY A 50 -6.99 11.35 1.21
C GLY A 50 -8.50 11.60 1.26
N PHE A 51 -9.30 10.81 2.00
CA PHE A 51 -10.76 11.04 2.05
C PHE A 51 -11.15 11.87 3.28
N VAL A 52 -11.02 13.18 3.15
CA VAL A 52 -11.59 14.16 4.07
C VAL A 52 -12.99 14.48 3.55
N GLY A 53 -14.02 14.03 4.27
CA GLY A 53 -15.40 14.42 3.94
C GLY A 53 -15.61 15.93 4.11
N PRO A 54 -16.71 16.51 3.61
CA PRO A 54 -16.99 17.95 3.72
C PRO A 54 -16.92 18.52 5.15
N ALA A 55 -17.13 17.67 6.16
CA ALA A 55 -17.02 18.00 7.58
C ALA A 55 -15.59 17.93 8.16
N GLY A 56 -14.53 17.76 7.35
CA GLY A 56 -13.14 17.69 7.82
C GLY A 56 -12.74 16.36 8.46
N ILE A 57 -13.62 15.37 8.48
CA ILE A 57 -13.39 14.07 9.14
C ILE A 57 -12.77 13.09 8.13
N LYS A 58 -11.61 12.51 8.47
CA LYS A 58 -11.02 11.38 7.74
C LYS A 58 -11.92 10.16 7.91
N ARG A 59 -12.67 9.80 6.86
CA ARG A 59 -13.55 8.61 6.87
C ARG A 59 -13.12 7.65 5.77
N ILE A 60 -13.20 6.37 6.03
CA ILE A 60 -13.11 5.34 4.98
C ILE A 60 -14.49 5.25 4.33
N ASP A 61 -14.60 5.55 3.03
CA ASP A 61 -15.83 5.26 2.29
C ASP A 61 -16.01 3.73 2.18
N ARG A 62 -17.04 3.22 2.85
CA ARG A 62 -17.44 1.80 2.83
C ARG A 62 -18.67 1.55 1.97
N SER A 63 -19.23 2.58 1.33
CA SER A 63 -20.47 2.49 0.55
C SER A 63 -20.27 1.82 -0.82
N GLY A 64 -19.03 1.71 -1.29
CA GLY A 64 -18.71 1.18 -2.61
C GLY A 64 -19.11 2.09 -3.78
N ALA A 65 -19.72 3.26 -3.49
CA ALA A 65 -20.20 4.20 -4.50
C ALA A 65 -19.07 4.87 -5.29
N GLN A 66 -17.87 5.01 -4.69
CA GLN A 66 -16.67 5.49 -5.38
C GLN A 66 -15.80 4.35 -5.93
N GLN A 67 -16.39 3.42 -6.69
CA GLN A 67 -15.61 2.71 -7.70
C GLN A 67 -15.42 3.65 -8.88
N GLY A 68 -14.32 4.40 -8.85
CA GLY A 68 -13.87 5.19 -10.01
C GLY A 68 -13.78 4.28 -11.24
N THR A 69 -14.68 4.51 -12.18
CA THR A 69 -14.61 4.20 -13.62
C THR A 69 -13.42 3.36 -14.05
N GLY A 70 -13.50 2.05 -13.84
CA GLY A 70 -12.74 1.10 -14.64
C GLY A 70 -13.32 1.13 -16.06
N ALA A 71 -12.56 1.65 -17.01
CA ALA A 71 -12.91 1.62 -18.43
C ALA A 71 -13.41 0.22 -18.81
N GLY A 72 -14.64 0.16 -19.30
CA GLY A 72 -15.37 -1.07 -19.55
C GLY A 72 -14.73 -1.91 -20.64
N GLY A 73 -14.19 -3.07 -20.25
CA GLY A 73 -14.07 -4.21 -21.15
C GLY A 73 -15.46 -4.81 -21.36
N ARG A 74 -16.16 -4.34 -22.40
CA ARG A 74 -17.39 -4.97 -22.92
C ARG A 74 -17.11 -6.45 -23.21
N ARG A 75 -17.74 -7.36 -22.47
CA ARG A 75 -17.99 -8.72 -22.95
C ARG A 75 -19.42 -8.74 -23.48
N THR A 76 -19.54 -8.71 -24.81
CA THR A 76 -20.80 -9.01 -25.50
C THR A 76 -21.10 -10.51 -25.37
N ALA A 77 -22.40 -10.80 -25.37
CA ALA A 77 -23.04 -12.08 -25.11
C ALA A 77 -22.51 -13.25 -25.95
#